data_AF-F4S9W2-F1
#
_entry.id   AF-F4S9W2-F1
#
_cell.length_a   1.000
_cell.length_b   1.000
_cell.length_c   1.000
_cell.angle_alpha   90.00
_cell.angle_beta   90.00
_cell.angle_gamma   90.00
#
_symmetry.space_group_name_H-M   'P 1'
#
loop_
_entity.id
_entity.type
_entity.pdbx_description
1 polymer ?
#
loop_
_entity_poly.entity_id
_entity_poly.type
_entity_poly.pdbx_seq_one_letter_code
_entity_poly.pdbx_strand_id
1 'polypeptide(L)'
;MSWILSSPIFGYVFVLLLLQNLGSHMFVNANAIECNQSWQKTTPFQMCQVDSKGTYTNYACKWCGRADNGKPSATDCEGPSGKPLNTAGSFVCDVAMEYDDIKHVARPIRCTHLDTDGVARDYHCARRHLNQQCPQELCHIVNKGS
;
A
#
# COMPACT_ATOMS: atom_id res chain seq x y z
N MET A 1 14.22 1.36 55.09
CA MET A 1 14.95 1.23 53.81
C MET A 1 14.45 2.32 52.89
N SER A 2 15.11 3.47 52.89
CA SER A 2 14.76 4.60 52.01
C SER A 2 15.48 4.41 50.68
N TRP A 3 14.73 4.06 49.64
CA TRP A 3 15.25 4.01 48.28
C TRP A 3 15.45 5.45 47.81
N ILE A 4 16.68 5.95 47.95
CA ILE A 4 17.10 7.17 47.28
C ILE A 4 17.17 6.82 45.80
N LEU A 5 16.21 7.33 45.02
CA LEU A 5 16.27 7.34 43.56
C LEU A 5 17.48 8.16 43.14
N SER A 6 18.62 7.47 43.12
CA SER A 6 19.90 8.00 42.69
C SER A 6 19.84 8.26 41.20
N SER A 7 19.81 9.55 40.88
CA SER A 7 20.23 10.18 39.64
C SER A 7 19.17 10.32 38.54
N PRO A 8 18.65 11.55 38.29
CA PRO A 8 17.75 11.83 37.17
C PRO A 8 18.39 11.52 35.79
N ILE A 9 19.73 11.39 35.75
CA ILE A 9 20.51 11.04 34.56
C ILE A 9 20.09 9.67 34.00
N PHE A 10 19.81 8.68 34.85
CA PHE A 10 19.37 7.36 34.39
C PHE A 10 17.99 7.41 33.73
N GLY A 11 17.09 8.29 34.19
CA GLY A 11 15.79 8.51 33.55
C GLY A 11 15.94 9.09 32.14
N TYR A 12 16.84 10.08 31.95
CA TYR A 12 17.09 10.69 30.64
C TYR A 12 17.69 9.70 29.64
N VAL A 13 18.64 8.86 30.07
CA VAL A 13 19.25 7.84 29.18
C VAL A 13 18.22 6.80 28.75
N PHE A 14 17.32 6.38 29.66
CA PHE A 14 16.28 5.41 29.33
C PHE A 14 15.25 5.97 28.33
N VAL A 15 14.86 7.24 28.49
CA VAL A 15 13.94 7.92 27.55
C VAL A 15 14.60 8.10 26.17
N LEU A 16 15.90 8.43 26.12
CA LEU A 16 16.63 8.57 24.86
C LEU A 16 16.77 7.22 24.12
N LEU A 17 17.08 6.14 24.84
CA LEU A 17 17.16 4.79 24.25
C LEU A 17 15.80 4.30 23.73
N LEU A 18 14.71 4.62 24.43
CA LEU A 18 13.36 4.31 23.98
C LEU A 18 12.97 5.11 22.74
N LEU A 19 13.28 6.40 22.67
CA LEU A 19 13.03 7.24 21.49
C LEU A 19 13.85 6.78 20.27
N GLN A 20 15.08 6.32 20.49
CA GLN A 20 15.95 5.88 19.40
C GLN A 20 15.50 4.53 18.83
N ASN A 21 15.05 3.59 19.68
CA ASN A 21 14.59 2.26 19.27
C ASN A 21 13.15 2.28 18.72
N LEU A 22 12.26 3.10 19.29
CA LEU A 22 10.92 3.28 18.71
C LEU A 22 10.95 4.15 17.44
N GLY A 23 11.86 5.12 17.36
CA GLY A 23 12.04 5.95 16.17
C GLY A 23 12.40 5.12 14.95
N SER A 24 13.40 4.24 15.05
CA SER A 24 13.87 3.41 13.93
C SER A 24 12.80 2.49 13.32
N HIS A 25 11.73 2.16 14.05
CA HIS A 25 10.62 1.33 13.58
C HIS A 25 9.32 2.10 13.30
N MET A 26 9.21 3.38 13.69
CA MET A 26 8.04 4.22 13.45
C MET A 26 8.16 5.16 12.26
N PHE A 27 9.32 5.20 11.59
CA PHE A 27 9.39 5.84 10.30
C PHE A 27 8.65 4.96 9.28
N VAL A 28 7.33 5.19 9.16
CA VAL A 28 6.66 5.21 7.85
C VAL A 28 7.70 5.80 6.91
N ASN A 29 8.10 5.06 5.87
CA ASN A 29 9.07 5.58 4.91
C ASN A 29 8.44 6.85 4.32
N ALA A 30 8.77 8.02 4.87
CA ALA A 30 8.12 9.28 4.58
C ALA A 30 8.32 9.66 3.10
N ASN A 31 9.29 8.98 2.47
CA ASN A 31 9.64 9.10 1.08
C ASN A 31 9.11 7.93 0.24
N ALA A 32 8.06 7.23 0.67
CA ALA A 32 7.41 6.23 -0.17
C ALA A 32 6.37 6.88 -1.09
N ILE A 33 6.40 6.47 -2.36
CA ILE A 33 5.42 6.80 -3.37
C ILE A 33 4.21 5.88 -3.18
N GLU A 34 3.03 6.46 -3.08
CA GLU A 34 1.78 5.70 -2.99
C GLU A 34 1.16 5.49 -4.37
N CYS A 35 0.95 4.24 -4.74
CA CYS A 35 0.41 3.84 -6.05
C CYS A 35 -1.12 4.03 -6.09
N ASN A 36 -1.56 5.29 -6.17
CA ASN A 36 -2.96 5.68 -6.07
C ASN A 36 -3.77 5.46 -7.36
N GLN A 37 -3.13 5.36 -8.52
CA GLN A 37 -3.80 5.16 -9.81
C GLN A 37 -3.79 3.69 -10.23
N SER A 38 -2.60 3.07 -10.27
CA SER A 38 -2.49 1.64 -10.54
C SER A 38 -1.26 1.03 -9.88
N TRP A 39 -1.31 -0.26 -9.61
CA TRP A 39 -0.19 -1.07 -9.17
C TRP A 39 -0.31 -2.46 -9.79
N GLN A 40 0.81 -3.03 -10.22
CA GLN A 40 0.84 -4.38 -10.76
C GLN A 40 2.10 -5.10 -10.33
N LYS A 41 1.92 -6.33 -9.85
CA LYS A 41 3.04 -7.24 -9.61
C LYS A 41 3.59 -7.73 -10.94
N THR A 42 4.84 -7.38 -11.23
CA THR A 42 5.59 -7.90 -12.38
C THR A 42 6.97 -8.35 -11.89
N THR A 43 7.61 -9.25 -12.65
CA THR A 43 8.96 -9.73 -12.34
C THR A 43 9.88 -9.29 -13.49
N PRO A 44 11.02 -8.64 -13.23
CA PRO A 44 11.67 -8.46 -11.93
C PRO A 44 11.28 -7.17 -11.16
N PHE A 45 10.42 -6.32 -11.72
CA PHE A 45 10.00 -5.05 -11.09
C PHE A 45 8.47 -4.97 -11.01
N GLN A 46 7.95 -4.25 -10.04
CA GLN A 46 6.53 -3.96 -9.93
C GLN A 46 6.21 -2.61 -10.55
N MET A 47 5.07 -2.49 -11.23
CA MET A 47 4.63 -1.23 -11.82
C MET A 47 3.76 -0.48 -10.82
N CYS A 48 3.95 0.83 -10.74
CA CYS A 48 3.24 1.73 -9.85
C CYS A 48 2.92 3.00 -10.63
N GLN A 49 1.64 3.34 -10.76
CA GLN A 49 1.21 4.59 -11.35
C GLN A 49 0.64 5.50 -10.28
N VAL A 50 1.05 6.75 -10.38
CA VAL A 50 0.62 7.82 -9.50
C VAL A 50 -0.11 8.86 -10.33
N ASP A 51 -1.29 9.26 -9.87
CA ASP A 51 -1.92 10.50 -10.29
C ASP A 51 -1.53 11.62 -9.32
N SER A 52 -0.85 12.62 -9.86
CA SER A 52 -0.60 13.90 -9.18
C SER A 52 -1.39 15.00 -9.88
N LYS A 53 -2.64 15.20 -9.44
CA LYS A 53 -3.54 16.27 -9.91
C LYS A 53 -3.81 16.24 -11.42
N GLY A 54 -4.05 15.05 -11.96
CA GLY A 54 -4.31 14.81 -13.38
C GLY A 54 -3.05 14.48 -14.19
N THR A 55 -1.86 14.53 -13.60
CA THR A 55 -0.63 14.09 -14.25
C THR A 55 -0.27 12.68 -13.80
N TYR A 56 -0.29 11.75 -14.74
CA TYR A 56 0.03 10.35 -14.47
C TYR A 56 1.54 10.11 -14.60
N THR A 57 2.17 9.58 -13.55
CA THR A 57 3.58 9.16 -13.59
C THR A 57 3.68 7.66 -13.34
N ASN A 58 4.38 6.95 -14.23
CA ASN A 58 4.65 5.53 -14.09
C ASN A 58 6.03 5.32 -13.48
N TYR A 59 6.08 4.51 -12.43
CA TYR A 59 7.26 4.07 -11.73
C TYR A 59 7.41 2.56 -11.87
N ALA A 60 8.64 2.11 -12.10
CA ALA A 60 9.02 0.72 -11.89
C ALA A 60 9.77 0.62 -10.56
N CYS A 61 9.33 -0.32 -9.74
CA CYS A 61 9.70 -0.46 -8.35
C CYS A 61 10.38 -1.81 -8.14
N LYS A 62 11.61 -1.80 -7.63
CA LYS A 62 12.31 -3.04 -7.24
C LYS A 62 11.62 -3.74 -6.07
N TRP A 63 10.97 -2.94 -5.23
CA TRP A 63 10.18 -3.41 -4.12
C TRP A 63 8.96 -2.50 -3.99
N CYS A 64 7.77 -3.09 -3.96
CA CYS A 64 6.62 -2.43 -3.36
C CYS A 64 6.19 -3.23 -2.15
N GLY A 65 5.90 -2.49 -1.10
CA GLY A 65 5.41 -3.01 0.16
C GLY A 65 5.08 -1.83 1.06
N ARG A 66 4.05 -1.99 1.87
CA ARG A 66 3.72 -1.03 2.90
C ARG A 66 4.58 -1.29 4.13
N ALA A 67 4.88 -0.24 4.89
CA ALA A 67 5.63 -0.37 6.15
C ALA A 67 4.93 -1.26 7.18
N ASP A 68 3.59 -1.36 7.11
CA ASP A 68 2.77 -2.24 7.95
C ASP A 68 2.71 -3.71 7.44
N ASN A 69 3.46 -4.04 6.38
CA ASN A 69 3.39 -5.32 5.66
C ASN A 69 1.99 -5.67 5.11
N GLY A 70 1.08 -4.71 5.07
CA GLY A 70 -0.25 -4.89 4.51
C GLY A 70 -0.20 -5.13 3.00
N LYS A 71 -1.11 -5.99 2.52
CA LYS A 71 -1.41 -6.12 1.09
C LYS A 71 -2.32 -4.97 0.65
N PRO A 72 -2.30 -4.57 -0.63
CA PRO A 72 -3.23 -3.56 -1.09
C PRO A 72 -4.64 -4.17 -1.08
N SER A 73 -5.62 -3.32 -0.83
CA SER A 73 -7.00 -3.77 -0.69
C SER A 73 -8.00 -2.69 -1.12
N ALA A 74 -9.19 -3.15 -1.46
CA ALA A 74 -10.33 -2.33 -1.84
C ALA A 74 -11.57 -2.75 -1.05
N THR A 75 -12.63 -1.94 -1.07
CA THR A 75 -13.88 -2.20 -0.33
C THR A 75 -15.07 -2.13 -1.24
N ASP A 76 -16.15 -2.80 -0.81
CA ASP A 76 -17.40 -2.90 -1.55
C ASP A 76 -17.12 -3.41 -2.98
N CYS A 77 -16.77 -4.70 -3.04
CA CYS A 77 -16.32 -5.37 -4.25
C CYS A 77 -17.37 -6.33 -4.78
N GLU A 78 -17.39 -6.51 -6.09
CA GLU A 78 -18.14 -7.53 -6.81
C GLU A 78 -17.17 -8.52 -7.46
N GLY A 79 -17.56 -9.79 -7.43
CA GLY A 79 -16.80 -10.86 -8.08
C GLY A 79 -16.99 -10.89 -9.60
N PRO A 80 -16.29 -11.81 -10.28
CA PRO A 80 -16.40 -12.02 -11.73
C PRO A 80 -17.83 -12.29 -12.24
N SER A 81 -18.72 -12.76 -11.36
CA SER A 81 -20.14 -12.99 -11.68
C SER A 81 -21.02 -11.74 -11.56
N GLY A 82 -20.44 -10.59 -11.21
CA GLY A 82 -21.18 -9.35 -10.91
C GLY A 82 -21.93 -9.38 -9.57
N LYS A 83 -21.72 -10.42 -8.76
CA LYS A 83 -22.35 -10.50 -7.43
C LYS A 83 -21.49 -9.83 -6.38
N PRO A 84 -22.09 -9.10 -5.42
CA PRO A 84 -21.35 -8.48 -4.34
C PRO A 84 -20.67 -9.54 -3.49
N LEU A 85 -19.44 -9.25 -3.07
CA LEU A 85 -18.72 -10.09 -2.12
C LEU A 85 -19.33 -9.92 -0.74
N ASN A 86 -19.49 -11.02 -0.01
CA ASN A 86 -19.95 -11.00 1.38
C ASN A 86 -18.82 -10.65 2.37
N THR A 87 -17.86 -9.83 1.94
CA THR A 87 -16.80 -9.34 2.82
C THR A 87 -17.25 -7.99 3.34
N ALA A 88 -17.65 -7.93 4.61
CA ALA A 88 -18.00 -6.69 5.31
C ALA A 88 -16.80 -5.74 5.52
N GLY A 89 -15.67 -5.98 4.85
CA GLY A 89 -14.40 -5.29 5.05
C GLY A 89 -13.58 -5.22 3.77
N SER A 90 -12.26 -5.14 3.92
CA SER A 90 -11.34 -4.97 2.81
C SER A 90 -11.06 -6.28 2.06
N PHE A 91 -11.19 -6.25 0.74
CA PHE A 91 -10.82 -7.33 -0.17
C PHE A 91 -9.41 -7.11 -0.72
N VAL A 92 -8.58 -8.15 -0.68
CA VAL A 92 -7.15 -8.07 -1.01
C VAL A 92 -6.94 -8.14 -2.52
N CYS A 93 -6.07 -7.27 -3.07
CA CYS A 93 -5.75 -7.20 -4.49
C CYS A 93 -4.27 -7.54 -4.72
N ASP A 94 -3.88 -8.79 -4.49
CA ASP A 94 -2.47 -9.17 -4.37
C ASP A 94 -1.72 -9.42 -5.69
N VAL A 95 -2.41 -9.26 -6.82
CA VAL A 95 -1.82 -9.34 -8.16
C VAL A 95 -1.73 -7.96 -8.80
N ALA A 96 -2.84 -7.22 -8.84
CA ALA A 96 -2.91 -5.88 -9.43
C ALA A 96 -4.08 -5.07 -8.85
N MET A 97 -3.99 -3.76 -8.99
CA MET A 97 -5.09 -2.83 -8.70
C MET A 97 -5.02 -1.65 -9.68
N GLU A 98 -6.10 -1.33 -10.35
CA GLU A 98 -6.18 -0.28 -11.37
C GLU A 98 -7.46 0.54 -11.19
N TYR A 99 -7.40 1.83 -11.55
CA TYR A 99 -8.57 2.70 -11.60
C TYR A 99 -9.05 2.85 -13.06
N ASP A 100 -10.28 2.43 -13.34
CA ASP A 100 -10.99 2.51 -14.62
C ASP A 100 -12.44 2.93 -14.38
N ASP A 101 -12.67 4.24 -14.33
CA ASP A 101 -14.00 4.85 -14.20
C ASP A 101 -14.77 4.93 -15.52
N ILE A 102 -14.10 4.75 -16.65
CA ILE A 102 -14.72 4.78 -17.98
C ILE A 102 -15.64 3.57 -18.16
N LYS A 103 -15.16 2.37 -17.79
CA LYS A 103 -15.93 1.13 -17.97
C LYS A 103 -16.81 0.78 -16.77
N HIS A 104 -16.39 1.18 -15.57
CA HIS A 104 -17.02 0.74 -14.33
C HIS A 104 -17.33 1.92 -13.40
N VAL A 105 -18.19 2.85 -13.85
CA VAL A 105 -18.51 4.10 -13.13
C VAL A 105 -18.86 3.88 -11.64
N ALA A 106 -19.69 2.88 -11.33
CA ALA A 106 -20.09 2.60 -9.94
C ALA A 106 -18.98 1.93 -9.10
N ARG A 107 -18.05 1.23 -9.76
CA ARG A 107 -17.00 0.41 -9.15
C ARG A 107 -15.69 0.52 -9.96
N PRO A 108 -15.05 1.70 -9.94
CA PRO A 108 -13.97 2.00 -10.87
C PRO A 108 -12.68 1.25 -10.52
N ILE A 109 -12.58 0.63 -9.35
CA ILE A 109 -11.36 -0.05 -8.94
C ILE A 109 -11.40 -1.49 -9.47
N ARG A 110 -10.58 -1.80 -10.48
CA ARG A 110 -10.30 -3.18 -10.87
C ARG A 110 -9.25 -3.75 -9.91
N CYS A 111 -9.65 -4.75 -9.15
CA CYS A 111 -8.84 -5.46 -8.18
C CYS A 111 -8.57 -6.87 -8.69
N THR A 112 -7.32 -7.21 -8.99
CA THR A 112 -6.95 -8.57 -9.39
C THR A 112 -6.44 -9.33 -8.17
N HIS A 113 -7.13 -10.42 -7.81
CA HIS A 113 -6.82 -11.27 -6.67
C HIS A 113 -6.48 -12.68 -7.13
N LEU A 114 -5.50 -13.31 -6.49
CA LEU A 114 -5.19 -14.72 -6.66
C LEU A 114 -6.10 -15.56 -5.76
N ASP A 115 -7.12 -16.18 -6.36
CA ASP A 115 -8.07 -17.01 -5.62
C ASP A 115 -7.41 -18.30 -5.08
N THR A 116 -8.13 -19.03 -4.23
CA THR A 116 -7.63 -20.24 -3.55
C THR A 116 -7.25 -21.38 -4.51
N ASP A 117 -7.78 -21.37 -5.73
CA ASP A 117 -7.42 -22.29 -6.80
C ASP A 117 -6.15 -21.88 -7.56
N GLY A 118 -5.50 -20.79 -7.16
CA GLY A 118 -4.31 -20.25 -7.80
C GLY A 118 -4.60 -19.50 -9.09
N VAL A 119 -5.86 -19.18 -9.38
CA VAL A 119 -6.25 -18.41 -10.57
C VAL A 119 -6.41 -16.95 -10.21
N ALA A 120 -5.73 -16.07 -10.96
CA ALA A 120 -5.92 -14.63 -10.84
C ALA A 120 -7.25 -14.24 -11.48
N ARG A 121 -8.14 -13.59 -10.71
CA ARG A 121 -9.44 -13.11 -11.18
C ARG A 121 -9.63 -11.63 -10.88
N ASP A 122 -10.43 -10.98 -11.71
CA ASP A 122 -10.77 -9.58 -11.57
C ASP A 122 -12.05 -9.39 -10.76
N TYR A 123 -11.97 -8.45 -9.85
CA TYR A 123 -13.03 -7.99 -8.98
C TYR A 123 -13.19 -6.49 -9.19
N HIS A 124 -14.40 -5.98 -9.14
CA HIS A 124 -14.67 -4.54 -9.30
C HIS A 124 -15.13 -3.97 -7.99
N CYS A 125 -14.46 -2.91 -7.52
CA CYS A 125 -14.69 -2.33 -6.19
C CYS A 125 -15.03 -0.85 -6.27
N ALA A 126 -15.83 -0.39 -5.31
CA ALA A 126 -16.24 1.01 -5.24
C ALA A 126 -15.11 1.93 -4.78
N ARG A 127 -14.26 1.47 -3.84
CA ARG A 127 -13.25 2.33 -3.19
C ARG A 127 -11.96 1.57 -2.92
N ARG A 128 -10.84 2.30 -2.97
CA ARG A 128 -9.55 1.84 -2.43
C ARG A 128 -9.60 1.87 -0.91
N HIS A 129 -8.99 0.87 -0.27
CA HIS A 129 -8.77 0.86 1.16
C HIS A 129 -7.29 1.09 1.47
N LEU A 130 -6.42 0.22 0.95
CA LEU A 130 -4.97 0.34 1.13
C LEU A 130 -4.28 0.29 -0.24
N ASN A 131 -3.43 1.27 -0.51
CA ASN A 131 -2.58 1.28 -1.69
C ASN A 131 -1.23 0.63 -1.39
N GLN A 132 -0.57 0.16 -2.46
CA GLN A 132 0.84 -0.20 -2.38
C GLN A 132 1.73 1.04 -2.27
N GLN A 133 2.88 0.84 -1.65
CA GLN A 133 3.89 1.85 -1.45
C GLN A 133 5.21 1.41 -2.08
N CYS A 134 5.93 2.35 -2.67
CA CYS A 134 7.22 2.12 -3.28
C CYS A 134 8.23 3.16 -2.77
N PRO A 135 9.26 2.74 -2.02
CA PRO A 135 10.31 3.64 -1.54
C PRO A 135 10.96 4.39 -2.71
N GLN A 136 11.13 5.71 -2.59
CA GLN A 136 11.70 6.54 -3.65
C GLN A 136 13.06 6.06 -4.12
N GLU A 137 13.90 5.56 -3.21
CA GLU A 137 15.24 5.03 -3.50
C GLU A 137 15.22 3.71 -4.27
N LEU A 138 14.09 2.99 -4.27
CA LEU A 138 13.88 1.73 -4.98
C LEU A 138 12.97 1.89 -6.21
N CYS A 139 12.56 3.11 -6.52
CA CYS A 139 11.71 3.44 -7.65
C CYS A 139 12.51 4.12 -8.77
N HIS A 140 12.11 3.91 -10.01
CA HIS A 140 12.59 4.68 -11.15
C HIS A 140 11.42 5.08 -12.05
N ILE A 141 11.42 6.32 -12.52
CA ILE A 141 10.41 6.80 -13.45
C ILE A 141 10.60 6.08 -14.79
N VAL A 142 9.55 5.45 -15.28
CA VAL A 142 9.53 4.77 -16.58
C VAL A 142 8.98 5.71 -17.65
N ASN A 143 7.89 6.41 -17.36
CA ASN A 143 7.25 7.37 -18.27
C ASN A 143 6.45 8.41 -17.48
N LYS A 144 6.38 9.64 -18.00
CA LYS A 144 5.41 10.66 -17.58
C LYS A 144 4.32 10.71 -18.64
N GLY A 145 3.10 10.28 -18.29
CA GLY A 145 1.93 10.50 -19.13
C GLY A 145 1.51 11.96 -19.03
N SER A 146 1.33 12.61 -20.18
CA SER A 146 0.78 13.96 -20.31
C SER A 146 -0.73 13.93 -20.36
#